data_AF-A0A2W6S9M5-F1
#
_entry.id   AF-A0A2W6S9M5-F1
#
_cell.length_a   1.000
_cell.length_b   1.000
_cell.length_c   1.000
_cell.angle_alpha   90.00
_cell.angle_beta   90.00
_cell.angle_gamma   90.00
#
_symmetry.space_group_name_H-M   'P 1'
#
loop_
_entity.id
_entity.type
_entity.pdbx_description
1 polymer ?
#
loop_
_entity_poly.entity_id
_entity_poly.type
_entity_poly.pdbx_seq_one_letter_code
_entity_poly.pdbx_strand_id
1 'polypeptide(L)'
;MLVLASPSAAQINGRQANQQQRIDQGITSGSLTPLEADRLEHQQGRITRTADHLGATGGGLSNRERAYIHHRQNRASANIRRQKRDRQFR
;
A
#
# COMPACT_ATOMS: atom_id res chain seq x y z
N MET A 1 -15.31 -24.69 -1.32
CA MET A 1 -15.87 -23.32 -1.22
C MET A 1 -15.04 -22.39 -2.08
N LEU A 2 -15.65 -21.70 -3.04
CA LEU A 2 -14.98 -20.72 -3.90
C LEU A 2 -14.90 -19.40 -3.12
N VAL A 3 -13.72 -19.01 -2.64
CA VAL A 3 -13.51 -17.69 -2.02
C VAL A 3 -13.52 -16.65 -3.14
N LEU A 4 -14.70 -16.15 -3.49
CA LEU A 4 -14.84 -15.00 -4.38
C LEU A 4 -14.24 -13.80 -3.64
N ALA A 5 -13.06 -13.34 -4.09
CA ALA A 5 -12.45 -12.12 -3.58
C ALA A 5 -13.47 -10.98 -3.68
N SER A 6 -13.88 -10.43 -2.52
CA SER A 6 -14.87 -9.36 -2.50
C SER A 6 -14.36 -8.14 -3.28
N PRO A 7 -15.23 -7.33 -3.91
CA PRO A 7 -14.81 -6.16 -4.70
C PRO A 7 -13.90 -5.20 -3.92
N SER A 8 -14.05 -5.12 -2.60
CA SER A 8 -13.17 -4.34 -1.74
C SER A 8 -11.75 -4.92 -1.57
N ALA A 9 -11.60 -6.25 -1.59
CA ALA A 9 -10.27 -6.88 -1.61
C ALA A 9 -9.57 -6.61 -2.96
N ALA A 10 -10.31 -6.66 -4.07
CA ALA A 10 -9.79 -6.28 -5.38
C ALA A 10 -9.36 -4.79 -5.45
N GLN A 11 -10.12 -3.89 -4.82
CA GLN A 11 -9.75 -2.46 -4.70
C GLN A 11 -8.48 -2.23 -3.86
N ILE A 12 -8.30 -2.98 -2.75
CA ILE A 12 -7.08 -2.92 -1.93
C ILE A 12 -5.88 -3.39 -2.75
N ASN A 13 -6.02 -4.53 -3.45
CA ASN A 13 -4.97 -5.10 -4.30
C ASN A 13 -4.58 -4.12 -5.44
N GLY A 14 -5.56 -3.52 -6.12
CA GLY A 14 -5.30 -2.54 -7.17
C GLY A 14 -4.57 -1.29 -6.65
N ARG A 15 -4.92 -0.81 -5.45
CA ARG A 15 -4.21 0.32 -4.82
C ARG A 15 -2.79 -0.03 -4.44
N GLN A 16 -2.54 -1.24 -3.95
CA GLN A 16 -1.20 -1.71 -3.62
C GLN A 16 -0.33 -1.83 -4.87
N ALA A 17 -0.86 -2.43 -5.95
CA ALA A 17 -0.15 -2.53 -7.23
C ALA A 17 0.25 -1.15 -7.79
N ASN A 18 -0.69 -0.20 -7.80
CA ASN A 18 -0.40 1.17 -8.23
C ASN A 18 0.67 1.86 -7.37
N GLN A 19 0.70 1.57 -6.07
CA GLN A 19 1.71 2.13 -5.17
C GLN A 19 3.08 1.49 -5.39
N GLN A 20 3.12 0.18 -5.62
CA GLN A 20 4.33 -0.55 -6.00
C GLN A 20 4.94 0.06 -7.26
N GLN A 21 4.15 0.19 -8.32
CA GLN A 21 4.60 0.82 -9.56
C GLN A 21 5.16 2.23 -9.35
N ARG A 22 4.59 3.02 -8.43
CA ARG A 22 5.10 4.36 -8.13
C ARG A 22 6.44 4.34 -7.38
N ILE A 23 6.65 3.36 -6.51
CA ILE A 23 7.93 3.12 -5.82
C ILE A 23 8.96 2.69 -6.85
N ASP A 24 8.66 1.69 -7.68
CA ASP A 24 9.54 1.18 -8.73
C ASP A 24 9.95 2.28 -9.72
N GLN A 25 8.98 3.09 -10.15
CA GLN A 25 9.25 4.27 -10.98
C GLN A 25 10.16 5.28 -10.26
N GLY A 26 9.97 5.46 -8.94
CA GLY A 26 10.78 6.39 -8.17
C GLY A 26 12.22 5.91 -8.00
N ILE A 27 12.43 4.59 -7.85
CA ILE A 27 13.76 3.97 -7.87
C ILE A 27 14.37 4.17 -9.26
N THR A 28 13.65 3.79 -10.31
CA THR A 28 14.13 3.84 -11.71
C THR A 28 14.48 5.26 -12.15
N SER A 29 13.66 6.24 -11.78
CA SER A 29 13.91 7.64 -12.13
C SER A 29 14.89 8.36 -11.19
N GLY A 30 15.40 7.68 -10.16
CA GLY A 30 16.26 8.27 -9.13
C GLY A 30 15.55 9.30 -8.23
N SER A 31 14.21 9.36 -8.23
CA SER A 31 13.46 10.27 -7.35
C SER A 31 13.26 9.70 -5.94
N LEU A 32 13.65 8.46 -5.70
CA LEU A 32 13.69 7.81 -4.39
C LEU A 32 15.08 7.22 -4.19
N THR A 33 15.68 7.48 -3.03
CA THR A 33 16.88 6.76 -2.60
C THR A 33 16.53 5.31 -2.23
N PRO A 34 17.50 4.38 -2.25
CA PRO A 34 17.26 3.00 -1.82
C PRO A 34 16.66 2.89 -0.41
N LEU A 35 17.09 3.76 0.51
CA LEU A 35 16.58 3.81 1.88
C LEU A 35 15.14 4.30 1.96
N GLU A 36 14.74 5.25 1.11
CA GLU A 36 13.36 5.72 1.06
C GLU A 36 12.43 4.70 0.43
N ALA A 37 12.87 4.05 -0.64
CA ALA A 37 12.16 2.93 -1.23
C ALA A 37 11.94 1.83 -0.19
N ASP A 38 12.99 1.40 0.52
CA ASP A 38 12.89 0.39 1.59
C ASP A 38 11.87 0.77 2.68
N ARG A 39 11.86 2.03 3.12
CA ARG A 39 10.86 2.51 4.10
C ARG A 39 9.43 2.47 3.56
N LEU A 40 9.25 2.81 2.28
CA LEU A 40 7.94 2.76 1.62
C LEU A 40 7.48 1.31 1.45
N GLU A 41 8.37 0.40 1.08
CA GLU A 41 8.10 -1.05 1.00
C GLU A 41 7.68 -1.63 2.35
N HIS A 42 8.41 -1.30 3.42
CA HIS A 42 8.04 -1.69 4.78
C HIS A 42 6.66 -1.14 5.16
N GLN A 43 6.33 0.09 4.77
CA GLN A 43 4.99 0.65 5.01
C GLN A 43 3.91 -0.15 4.28
N GLN A 44 4.14 -0.51 3.00
CA GLN A 44 3.21 -1.32 2.20
C GLN A 44 3.02 -2.71 2.81
N GLY A 45 4.10 -3.40 3.15
CA GLY A 45 4.06 -4.71 3.79
C GLY A 45 3.32 -4.70 5.12
N ARG A 46 3.46 -3.65 5.94
CA ARG A 46 2.68 -3.47 7.18
C ARG A 46 1.19 -3.26 6.92
N ILE A 47 0.78 -2.73 5.78
CA ILE A 47 -0.65 -2.58 5.44
C ILE A 47 -1.18 -3.93 4.97
N THR A 48 -0.44 -4.64 4.12
CA THR A 48 -0.79 -6.00 3.65
C THR A 48 -1.00 -6.95 4.82
N ARG A 49 -0.02 -7.07 5.73
CA ARG A 49 -0.14 -7.94 6.91
C ARG A 49 -1.34 -7.60 7.78
N THR A 50 -1.70 -6.32 7.91
CA THR A 50 -2.90 -5.92 8.66
C THR A 50 -4.19 -6.28 7.92
N ALA A 51 -4.22 -6.12 6.59
CA ALA A 51 -5.36 -6.54 5.78
C ALA A 51 -5.56 -8.06 5.86
N ASP A 52 -4.47 -8.83 5.80
CA ASP A 52 -4.52 -10.30 5.90
C ASP A 52 -4.99 -10.76 7.28
N HIS A 53 -4.47 -10.15 8.35
CA HIS A 53 -4.88 -10.48 9.72
C HIS A 53 -6.37 -10.16 9.95
N LEU A 54 -6.85 -8.99 9.55
CA LEU A 54 -8.26 -8.61 9.66
C LEU A 54 -9.16 -9.43 8.72
N GLY A 55 -8.64 -9.87 7.58
CA GLY A 55 -9.37 -10.72 6.63
C GLY A 55 -9.47 -12.18 7.07
N ALA A 56 -8.52 -12.65 7.89
CA ALA A 56 -8.53 -14.01 8.43
C ALA A 56 -9.60 -14.21 9.52
N THR A 57 -10.05 -13.13 10.17
CA THR A 57 -11.11 -13.16 11.17
C THR A 57 -12.50 -13.16 10.52
N GLY A 58 -12.95 -14.33 10.04
CA GLY A 58 -14.34 -14.62 9.69
C GLY A 58 -14.92 -13.86 8.48
N GLY A 59 -15.15 -14.56 7.36
CA GLY A 59 -15.90 -14.02 6.22
C GLY A 59 -15.23 -12.89 5.42
N GLY A 60 -14.01 -12.49 5.80
CA GLY A 60 -13.25 -11.40 5.19
C GLY A 60 -13.45 -10.05 5.91
N LEU A 61 -12.90 -8.98 5.33
CA LEU A 61 -12.92 -7.66 5.96
C LEU A 61 -14.35 -7.10 6.09
N SER A 62 -14.71 -6.65 7.29
CA SER A 62 -15.90 -5.81 7.53
C SER A 62 -15.76 -4.44 6.87
N ASN A 63 -16.87 -3.71 6.74
CA ASN A 63 -16.85 -2.35 6.17
C ASN A 63 -15.96 -1.38 6.97
N ARG A 64 -15.89 -1.53 8.30
CA ARG A 64 -15.05 -0.71 9.17
C ARG A 64 -13.56 -1.01 8.94
N GLU A 65 -13.20 -2.27 8.83
CA GLU A 65 -11.81 -2.69 8.57
C GLU A 65 -11.36 -2.28 7.17
N ARG A 66 -12.24 -2.39 6.17
CA ARG A 66 -11.98 -1.88 4.82
C ARG A 66 -11.68 -0.39 4.85
N ALA A 67 -12.50 0.42 5.51
CA ALA A 67 -12.29 1.87 5.63
C ALA A 67 -10.96 2.18 6.33
N TYR A 68 -10.63 1.44 7.39
CA TYR A 68 -9.35 1.54 8.09
C TYR A 68 -8.15 1.24 7.15
N ILE A 69 -8.19 0.14 6.41
CA ILE A 69 -7.15 -0.21 5.43
C ILE A 69 -7.06 0.86 4.33
N HIS A 70 -8.20 1.33 3.82
CA HIS A 70 -8.26 2.38 2.79
C HIS A 70 -7.58 3.67 3.24
N HIS A 71 -7.82 4.07 4.49
CA HIS A 71 -7.19 5.25 5.07
C HIS A 71 -5.67 5.08 5.20
N ARG A 72 -5.20 3.89 5.57
CA ARG A 72 -3.75 3.58 5.58
C ARG A 72 -3.13 3.61 4.18
N GLN A 73 -3.83 3.08 3.17
CA GLN A 73 -3.41 3.15 1.76
C GLN A 73 -3.33 4.60 1.27
N ASN A 74 -4.27 5.46 1.67
CA ASN A 74 -4.24 6.89 1.31
C ASN A 74 -3.02 7.60 1.93
N ARG A 75 -2.70 7.29 3.20
CA ARG A 75 -1.51 7.82 3.87
C ARG A 75 -0.22 7.33 3.21
N ALA A 76 -0.13 6.05 2.85
CA ALA A 76 1.01 5.50 2.11
C ALA A 76 1.17 6.20 0.74
N SER A 77 0.08 6.34 -0.02
CA SER A 77 0.08 7.08 -1.28
C SER A 77 0.58 8.52 -1.14
N ALA A 78 0.19 9.22 -0.07
CA ALA A 78 0.66 10.57 0.23
C ALA A 78 2.15 10.60 0.58
N ASN A 79 2.63 9.63 1.36
CA ASN A 79 4.06 9.48 1.67
C ASN A 79 4.88 9.24 0.41
N ILE A 80 4.48 8.30 -0.46
CA ILE A 80 5.17 8.04 -1.74
C ILE A 80 5.25 9.32 -2.57
N ARG A 81 4.15 10.10 -2.65
CA ARG A 81 4.14 11.35 -3.40
C ARG A 81 5.07 12.41 -2.78
N ARG A 82 5.19 12.45 -1.46
CA ARG A 82 6.08 13.36 -0.76
C ARG A 82 7.54 12.98 -1.03
N GLN A 83 7.93 11.72 -0.82
CA GLN A 83 9.30 11.25 -1.07
C GLN A 83 9.70 11.38 -2.54
N LYS A 84 8.79 11.18 -3.51
CA LYS A 84 9.14 11.41 -4.93
C LYS A 84 9.38 12.88 -5.28
N ARG A 85 8.90 13.81 -4.46
CA ARG A 85 8.93 15.27 -4.74
C ARG A 85 9.90 16.03 -3.86
N ASP A 86 10.33 15.44 -2.74
CA ASP A 86 11.16 16.14 -1.75
C ASP A 86 12.59 16.37 -2.24
N ARG A 87 12.93 15.92 -3.47
CA ARG A 87 14.18 16.20 -4.19
C ARG A 87 15.33 16.19 -3.19
N GLN A 88 15.55 15.05 -2.56
CA GLN A 88 16.71 14.85 -1.69
C GLN A 88 17.98 14.77 -2.55
N PHE A 89 18.31 15.88 -3.21
CA PHE A 89 19.69 16.25 -3.49
C PHE A 89 20.23 16.78 -2.16
N ARG A 90 20.68 15.87 -1.29
CA ARG A 90 21.51 16.22 -0.14
C ARG A 90 22.94 15.80 -0.43
#